data_AF-A0A1U7VZ78-F1
#
_entry.id   AF-A0A1U7VZ78-F1
#
_cell.length_a   1.000
_cell.length_b   1.000
_cell.length_c   1.000
_cell.angle_alpha   90.00
_cell.angle_beta   90.00
_cell.angle_gamma   90.00
#
_symmetry.space_group_name_H-M   'P 1'
#
loop_
_entity.id
_entity.type
_entity.pdbx_description
1 polymer ?
#
loop_
_entity_poly.entity_id
_entity_poly.type
_entity_poly.pdbx_seq_one_letter_code
_entity_poly.pdbx_strand_id
1 'polypeptide(L)'
;MDKSWIEKPRNTNEYWLGLDKFLDFAFKNAAVEDTIRCPCPKCGFGKWHTREIVHDHLICKSFPQNYVIWNLHGEKQVVAPSGDRDVMQEMFHPENLIETMLNDAFGYDRHQAADGGISQPLDSNEISNEAHREDTGDFHDFLKDGSETLHEGSKYTKLEFLIKLYHIKVYCGLSDKAMTMILDLLRDAFEYAKLPPSFYEAKKTISKLGLDYIKIPACPNNCMLYWKGDSKMEACKHCGTSKWNPNKKKSKLQRDGEAWKTFDQTHSGFASDPRNVRLGLASDGFNPFGTMSTTYSIWPVFLIPYNIPPWMCMKHTSFILSMIIPGKHMPGNNIDVYLQPLVKELRELWNDGVETFDSSLNESFRMHAALMWTISDFPGL
;
A
#
# COMPACT_ATOMS: atom_id res chain seq x y z
N MET A 1 -2.31 -36.16 -10.83
CA MET A 1 -0.86 -35.89 -10.73
C MET A 1 -0.52 -35.70 -9.25
N ASP A 2 0.65 -36.12 -8.76
CA ASP A 2 1.08 -35.88 -7.37
C ASP A 2 1.30 -34.38 -7.13
N LYS A 3 0.77 -33.86 -6.02
CA LYS A 3 0.76 -32.43 -5.65
C LYS A 3 1.35 -32.19 -4.25
N SER A 4 1.80 -33.25 -3.57
CA SER A 4 2.41 -33.15 -2.24
C SER A 4 3.72 -32.35 -2.24
N TRP A 5 4.35 -32.22 -3.40
CA TRP A 5 5.55 -31.40 -3.61
C TRP A 5 5.34 -29.90 -3.37
N ILE A 6 4.11 -29.39 -3.48
CA ILE A 6 3.79 -27.96 -3.29
C ILE A 6 4.14 -27.48 -1.87
N GLU A 7 4.06 -28.38 -0.88
CA GLU A 7 4.36 -28.11 0.53
C GLU A 7 5.84 -28.32 0.87
N LYS A 8 6.63 -28.87 -0.05
CA LYS A 8 8.05 -29.18 0.19
C LYS A 8 8.92 -27.92 0.11
N PRO A 9 10.03 -27.85 0.87
CA PRO A 9 10.96 -26.73 0.76
C PRO A 9 11.53 -26.58 -0.66
N ARG A 10 11.62 -25.34 -1.15
CA ARG A 10 11.97 -25.03 -2.55
C ARG A 10 13.40 -25.38 -2.97
N ASN A 11 14.26 -25.69 -2.00
CA ASN A 11 15.64 -26.15 -2.23
C ASN A 11 15.75 -27.68 -2.26
N THR A 12 14.62 -28.41 -2.29
CA THR A 12 14.60 -29.88 -2.36
C THR A 12 14.36 -30.36 -3.78
N ASN A 13 14.95 -31.51 -4.11
CA ASN A 13 14.71 -32.18 -5.40
C ASN A 13 13.23 -32.56 -5.59
N GLU A 14 12.51 -32.83 -4.50
CA GLU A 14 11.07 -33.14 -4.53
C GLU A 14 10.25 -31.95 -5.07
N TYR A 15 10.56 -30.73 -4.62
CA TYR A 15 9.92 -29.52 -5.12
C TYR A 15 10.26 -29.26 -6.59
N TRP A 16 11.54 -29.41 -6.98
CA TRP A 16 11.96 -29.18 -8.37
C TRP A 16 11.32 -30.16 -9.35
N LEU A 17 11.30 -31.45 -9.01
CA LEU A 17 10.66 -32.48 -9.83
C LEU A 17 9.15 -32.26 -9.96
N GLY A 18 8.51 -31.83 -8.87
CA GLY A 18 7.09 -31.50 -8.86
C GLY A 18 6.75 -30.27 -9.69
N LEU A 19 7.57 -29.22 -9.59
CA LEU A 19 7.44 -27.99 -10.37
C LEU A 19 7.59 -28.26 -11.87
N ASP A 20 8.56 -29.07 -12.28
CA ASP A 20 8.78 -29.40 -13.69
C ASP A 20 7.59 -30.18 -14.27
N LYS A 21 7.03 -31.13 -13.51
CA LYS A 21 5.79 -31.85 -13.88
C LYS A 21 4.59 -30.92 -14.00
N PHE A 22 4.47 -29.92 -13.12
CA PHE A 22 3.44 -28.90 -13.24
C PHE A 22 3.61 -28.08 -14.53
N LEU A 23 4.83 -27.63 -14.83
CA LEU A 23 5.10 -26.86 -16.05
C LEU A 23 4.78 -27.69 -17.30
N ASP A 24 5.19 -28.96 -17.35
CA ASP A 24 4.84 -29.88 -18.44
C ASP A 24 3.33 -29.98 -18.63
N PHE A 25 2.60 -30.15 -17.53
CA PHE A 25 1.15 -30.20 -17.58
C PHE A 25 0.54 -28.89 -18.08
N ALA A 26 0.95 -27.76 -17.50
CA ALA A 26 0.37 -26.46 -17.79
C ALA A 26 0.61 -26.04 -19.24
N PHE A 27 1.82 -26.21 -19.74
CA PHE A 27 2.14 -25.88 -21.14
C PHE A 27 1.45 -26.81 -22.13
N LYS A 28 1.25 -28.08 -21.78
CA LYS A 28 0.52 -29.01 -22.63
C LYS A 28 -0.98 -28.70 -22.71
N ASN A 29 -1.59 -28.21 -21.64
CA ASN A 29 -3.05 -28.15 -21.50
C ASN A 29 -3.65 -26.73 -21.51
N ALA A 30 -2.85 -25.69 -21.30
CA ALA A 30 -3.36 -24.31 -21.15
C ALA A 30 -2.43 -23.23 -21.72
N ALA A 31 -1.39 -23.60 -22.47
CA ALA A 31 -0.56 -22.62 -23.14
C ALA A 31 -1.35 -21.85 -24.21
N VAL A 32 -1.11 -20.54 -24.26
CA VAL A 32 -1.48 -19.69 -25.38
C VAL A 32 -0.17 -19.22 -25.99
N GLU A 33 0.06 -19.61 -27.25
CA GLU A 33 1.39 -19.55 -27.87
C GLU A 33 2.41 -20.32 -27.01
N ASP A 34 3.50 -19.66 -26.60
CA ASP A 34 4.54 -20.23 -25.75
C ASP A 34 4.47 -19.69 -24.31
N THR A 35 3.28 -19.31 -23.84
CA THR A 35 3.09 -18.73 -22.51
C THR A 35 1.93 -19.33 -21.73
N ILE A 36 2.08 -19.37 -20.40
CA ILE A 36 1.01 -19.75 -19.46
C ILE A 36 0.82 -18.64 -18.42
N ARG A 37 -0.32 -18.64 -17.73
CA ARG A 37 -0.54 -17.77 -16.56
C ARG A 37 0.43 -18.18 -15.45
N CYS A 38 1.17 -17.22 -14.89
CA CYS A 38 2.11 -17.50 -13.82
C CYS A 38 1.40 -17.58 -12.44
N PRO A 39 1.47 -18.72 -11.73
CA PRO A 39 0.86 -18.89 -10.41
C PRO A 39 1.57 -18.12 -9.28
N CYS A 40 2.76 -17.58 -9.52
CA CYS A 40 3.55 -17.01 -8.43
C CYS A 40 2.81 -15.82 -7.76
N PRO A 41 3.00 -15.58 -6.45
CA PRO A 41 2.31 -14.52 -5.71
C PRO A 41 2.46 -13.11 -6.33
N LYS A 42 3.59 -12.85 -7.01
CA LYS A 42 3.84 -11.57 -7.69
C LYS A 42 3.03 -11.40 -8.98
N CYS A 43 2.74 -12.51 -9.66
CA CYS A 43 1.98 -12.50 -10.91
C CYS A 43 0.49 -12.76 -10.69
N GLY A 44 0.12 -13.44 -9.61
CA GLY A 44 -1.26 -13.63 -9.15
C GLY A 44 -2.19 -14.22 -10.22
N PHE A 45 -1.69 -15.13 -11.07
CA PHE A 45 -2.41 -15.69 -12.22
C PHE A 45 -2.84 -14.68 -13.31
N GLY A 46 -2.41 -13.41 -13.20
CA GLY A 46 -2.78 -12.34 -14.14
C GLY A 46 -1.77 -12.09 -15.26
N LYS A 47 -0.54 -12.60 -15.14
CA LYS A 47 0.54 -12.39 -16.13
C LYS A 47 0.88 -13.67 -16.89
N TRP A 48 1.06 -13.53 -18.20
CA TRP A 48 1.47 -14.60 -19.11
C TRP A 48 2.97 -14.57 -19.31
N HIS A 49 3.62 -15.72 -19.14
CA HIS A 49 5.08 -15.83 -19.20
C HIS A 49 5.50 -17.17 -19.83
N THR A 50 6.72 -17.20 -20.39
CA THR A 50 7.33 -18.41 -20.94
C THR A 50 7.74 -19.37 -19.82
N ARG A 51 8.05 -20.62 -20.19
CA ARG A 51 8.36 -21.69 -19.24
C ARG A 51 9.50 -21.32 -18.31
N GLU A 52 10.57 -20.74 -18.84
CA GLU A 52 11.78 -20.36 -18.10
C GLU A 52 11.45 -19.29 -17.06
N ILE A 53 10.68 -18.27 -17.46
CA ILE A 53 10.28 -17.17 -16.56
C ILE A 53 9.35 -17.68 -15.45
N VAL A 54 8.40 -18.56 -15.77
CA VAL A 54 7.50 -19.14 -14.76
C VAL A 54 8.27 -20.04 -13.79
N HIS A 55 9.21 -20.84 -14.30
CA HIS A 55 10.10 -21.66 -13.49
C HIS A 55 10.90 -20.79 -12.49
N ASP A 56 11.60 -19.77 -12.98
CA ASP A 56 12.41 -18.88 -12.14
C ASP A 56 11.57 -18.16 -11.08
N HIS A 57 10.37 -17.71 -11.45
CA HIS A 57 9.42 -17.12 -10.51
C HIS A 57 8.99 -18.09 -9.41
N LEU A 58 8.77 -19.37 -9.72
CA LEU A 58 8.30 -20.39 -8.78
C LEU A 58 9.43 -21.05 -7.97
N ILE A 59 10.69 -20.85 -8.37
CA ILE A 59 11.86 -21.08 -7.52
C ILE A 59 12.02 -19.91 -6.54
N CYS A 60 11.92 -18.66 -7.02
CA CYS A 60 12.12 -17.46 -6.21
C CYS A 60 10.96 -17.13 -5.27
N LYS A 61 9.73 -17.53 -5.61
CA LYS A 61 8.50 -17.33 -4.83
C LYS A 61 7.73 -18.64 -4.71
N SER A 62 7.09 -18.85 -3.56
CA SER A 62 6.35 -20.09 -3.30
C SER A 62 5.21 -20.28 -4.27
N PHE A 63 5.07 -21.51 -4.77
CA PHE A 63 3.84 -21.95 -5.41
C PHE A 63 2.66 -21.81 -4.42
N PRO A 64 1.47 -21.32 -4.83
CA PRO A 64 0.35 -21.18 -3.91
C PRO A 64 -0.09 -22.54 -3.36
N GLN A 65 0.00 -22.73 -2.04
CA GLN A 65 -0.27 -24.01 -1.38
C GLN A 65 -1.74 -24.47 -1.53
N ASN A 66 -2.66 -23.51 -1.62
CA ASN A 66 -4.08 -23.77 -1.84
C ASN A 66 -4.44 -24.02 -3.31
N TYR A 67 -3.49 -23.90 -4.25
CA TYR A 67 -3.73 -24.12 -5.67
C TYR A 67 -3.47 -25.59 -6.06
N VAL A 68 -4.23 -26.49 -5.44
CA VAL A 68 -4.14 -27.93 -5.65
C VAL A 68 -5.07 -28.45 -6.74
N ILE A 69 -5.91 -27.60 -7.33
CA ILE A 69 -6.70 -27.92 -8.54
C ILE A 69 -6.26 -26.96 -9.62
N TRP A 70 -5.62 -27.46 -10.66
CA TRP A 70 -5.01 -26.66 -11.71
C TRP A 70 -6.03 -26.25 -12.79
N ASN A 71 -7.18 -25.74 -12.36
CA ASN A 71 -8.30 -25.35 -13.23
C ASN A 71 -7.90 -24.30 -14.29
N LEU A 72 -7.14 -23.28 -13.90
CA LEU A 72 -6.56 -22.26 -14.79
C LEU A 72 -5.47 -22.83 -15.73
N HIS A 73 -5.02 -24.06 -15.51
CA HIS A 73 -4.00 -24.74 -16.30
C HIS A 73 -4.52 -26.04 -16.95
N GLY A 74 -5.84 -26.19 -17.06
CA GLY A 74 -6.47 -27.24 -17.87
C GLY A 74 -6.85 -28.53 -17.13
N GLU A 75 -6.72 -28.58 -15.79
CA GLU A 75 -7.22 -29.72 -15.02
C GLU A 75 -8.76 -29.68 -14.92
N LYS A 76 -9.41 -30.68 -15.53
CA LYS A 76 -10.87 -30.87 -15.49
C LYS A 76 -11.22 -31.87 -14.40
N GLN A 77 -12.10 -31.51 -13.47
CA GLN A 77 -12.67 -32.48 -12.52
C GLN A 77 -13.69 -33.37 -13.25
N VAL A 78 -13.54 -34.69 -13.13
CA VAL A 78 -14.54 -35.66 -13.57
C VAL A 78 -15.50 -35.89 -12.40
N VAL A 79 -16.69 -35.31 -12.46
CA VAL A 79 -17.75 -35.56 -11.48
C VAL A 79 -18.54 -36.78 -11.95
N ALA A 80 -18.47 -37.89 -11.21
CA ALA A 80 -19.39 -39.02 -11.38
C ALA A 80 -20.73 -38.69 -10.67
N PRO A 81 -21.89 -39.03 -11.23
CA PRO A 81 -23.18 -38.63 -10.67
C PRO A 81 -23.67 -39.68 -9.66
N SER A 82 -23.66 -39.35 -8.37
CA SER A 82 -24.74 -39.69 -7.41
C SER A 82 -24.36 -39.41 -5.95
N GLY A 83 -25.26 -38.72 -5.24
CA GLY A 83 -25.49 -38.89 -3.81
C GLY A 83 -24.80 -37.88 -2.89
N ASP A 84 -25.59 -36.91 -2.41
CA ASP A 84 -25.38 -36.06 -1.24
C ASP A 84 -24.11 -36.34 -0.43
N ARG A 85 -23.07 -35.55 -0.70
CA ARG A 85 -22.18 -34.99 0.33
C ARG A 85 -21.78 -33.60 -0.12
N ASP A 86 -22.29 -32.60 0.58
CA ASP A 86 -21.74 -31.25 0.62
C ASP A 86 -20.24 -31.34 0.93
N VAL A 87 -19.41 -31.24 -0.09
CA VAL A 87 -18.01 -30.87 0.08
C VAL A 87 -17.99 -29.37 -0.09
N MET A 88 -18.19 -28.71 1.04
CA MET A 88 -18.03 -27.27 1.21
C MET A 88 -16.72 -26.85 0.55
N GLN A 89 -16.84 -26.17 -0.58
CA GLN A 89 -15.79 -25.31 -1.05
C GLN A 89 -15.66 -24.21 0.00
N GLU A 90 -14.64 -24.28 0.85
CA GLU A 90 -14.15 -23.09 1.56
C GLU A 90 -13.56 -22.14 0.50
N MET A 91 -14.46 -21.55 -0.31
CA MET A 91 -14.42 -20.11 -0.51
C MET A 91 -14.23 -19.54 0.89
N PHE A 92 -13.21 -18.71 1.07
CA PHE A 92 -13.20 -17.72 2.14
C PHE A 92 -14.64 -17.22 2.29
N HIS A 93 -15.32 -17.69 3.34
CA HIS A 93 -16.32 -16.89 4.00
C HIS A 93 -15.46 -15.90 4.76
N PRO A 94 -15.32 -14.64 4.28
CA PRO A 94 -15.14 -13.62 5.27
C PRO A 94 -16.43 -13.70 6.07
N GLU A 95 -16.40 -14.38 7.21
CA GLU A 95 -17.13 -13.83 8.33
C GLU A 95 -16.58 -12.41 8.47
N ASN A 96 -17.29 -11.51 7.79
CA ASN A 96 -17.43 -10.15 8.18
C ASN A 96 -16.15 -9.35 8.37
N LEU A 97 -15.07 -9.58 7.60
CA LEU A 97 -13.85 -8.77 7.67
C LEU A 97 -14.13 -7.26 7.54
N ILE A 98 -15.11 -6.87 6.73
CA ILE A 98 -15.54 -5.47 6.63
C ILE A 98 -16.28 -5.03 7.89
N GLU A 99 -17.17 -5.85 8.45
CA GLU A 99 -17.85 -5.57 9.72
C GLU A 99 -16.86 -5.55 10.90
N THR A 100 -15.86 -6.43 10.94
CA THR A 100 -14.76 -6.43 11.91
C THR A 100 -13.91 -5.17 11.77
N MET A 101 -13.54 -4.76 10.56
CA MET A 101 -12.82 -3.50 10.33
C MET A 101 -13.64 -2.26 10.73
N LEU A 102 -14.96 -2.30 10.56
CA LEU A 102 -15.87 -1.25 11.02
C LEU A 102 -16.02 -1.27 12.55
N ASN A 103 -16.16 -2.44 13.16
CA ASN A 103 -16.26 -2.61 14.61
C ASN A 103 -14.96 -2.20 15.33
N ASP A 104 -13.80 -2.52 14.74
CA ASP A 104 -12.47 -2.13 15.23
C ASP A 104 -12.24 -0.61 15.12
N ALA A 105 -12.77 0.03 14.07
CA ALA A 105 -12.64 1.47 13.86
C ALA A 105 -13.61 2.32 14.72
N PHE A 106 -14.80 1.81 15.04
CA PHE A 106 -15.88 2.57 15.71
C PHE A 106 -16.29 2.06 17.11
N GLY A 107 -15.69 0.96 17.61
CA GLY A 107 -15.69 0.61 19.04
C GLY A 107 -17.05 0.28 19.67
N TYR A 108 -17.88 -0.54 19.02
CA TYR A 108 -19.25 -0.80 19.47
C TYR A 108 -19.38 -1.77 20.67
N ASP A 109 -18.29 -2.31 21.22
CA ASP A 109 -18.35 -3.40 22.22
C ASP A 109 -17.88 -3.00 23.63
N ARG A 110 -18.23 -1.78 24.10
CA ARG A 110 -17.95 -1.36 25.49
C ARG A 110 -19.17 -0.99 26.34
N HIS A 111 -20.39 -1.26 25.86
CA HIS A 111 -21.60 -1.03 26.66
C HIS A 111 -22.61 -2.17 26.54
N GLN A 112 -22.22 -3.39 26.95
CA GLN A 112 -23.17 -4.41 27.41
C GLN A 112 -22.46 -5.50 28.23
N ALA A 113 -21.95 -5.12 29.40
CA ALA A 113 -21.74 -6.06 30.50
C ALA A 113 -22.23 -5.39 31.78
N ALA A 114 -23.51 -5.59 32.09
CA ALA A 114 -24.07 -5.22 33.37
C ALA A 114 -23.83 -6.34 34.38
N ASP A 115 -23.13 -5.92 35.44
CA ASP A 115 -23.31 -6.29 36.86
C ASP A 115 -22.53 -7.47 37.45
N GLY A 116 -21.94 -7.21 38.62
CA GLY A 116 -21.09 -8.15 39.34
C GLY A 116 -20.11 -7.62 40.41
N GLY A 117 -20.38 -6.48 41.08
CA GLY A 117 -20.03 -6.33 42.50
C GLY A 117 -18.75 -5.59 42.97
N ILE A 118 -19.02 -4.53 43.76
CA ILE A 118 -18.32 -4.01 44.97
C ILE A 118 -17.16 -3.00 44.80
N SER A 119 -17.55 -1.71 44.88
CA SER A 119 -17.08 -0.60 45.75
C SER A 119 -15.60 -0.57 46.17
N GLN A 120 -14.77 0.46 45.89
CA GLN A 120 -14.74 1.80 46.52
C GLN A 120 -13.59 2.67 45.92
N PRO A 121 -13.43 3.99 46.23
CA PRO A 121 -13.41 5.03 45.19
C PRO A 121 -12.22 6.03 45.24
N LEU A 122 -12.16 6.91 44.21
CA LEU A 122 -11.47 8.22 44.11
C LEU A 122 -9.93 8.26 44.11
N ASP A 123 -9.33 8.77 43.02
CA ASP A 123 -9.02 10.20 42.97
C ASP A 123 -8.99 10.73 41.53
N SER A 124 -9.52 11.93 41.42
CA SER A 124 -9.86 12.71 40.24
C SER A 124 -8.72 13.65 39.87
N ASN A 125 -8.33 13.66 38.60
CA ASN A 125 -8.06 14.87 37.82
C ASN A 125 -7.53 14.46 36.43
N GLU A 126 -8.34 14.67 35.40
CA GLU A 126 -7.97 15.56 34.29
C GLU A 126 -9.12 15.64 33.26
N ILE A 127 -9.87 16.73 33.40
CA ILE A 127 -10.39 17.60 32.34
C ILE A 127 -11.07 16.91 31.17
N SER A 128 -12.41 16.88 31.29
CA SER A 128 -13.35 16.87 30.19
C SER A 128 -12.98 17.88 29.09
N ASN A 129 -12.66 17.39 27.90
CA ASN A 129 -12.88 18.14 26.67
C ASN A 129 -14.10 17.54 25.97
N GLU A 130 -15.27 18.04 26.37
CA GLU A 130 -16.49 18.00 25.57
C GLU A 130 -16.30 18.89 24.34
N ALA A 131 -16.08 18.28 23.17
CA ALA A 131 -16.42 18.88 21.90
C ALA A 131 -16.82 17.77 20.92
N HIS A 132 -18.07 17.86 20.43
CA HIS A 132 -18.75 17.02 19.43
C HIS A 132 -19.46 15.75 19.93
N ARG A 133 -20.41 15.91 20.86
CA ARG A 133 -21.57 15.01 21.03
C ARG A 133 -22.82 15.61 20.37
N GLU A 134 -22.85 15.71 19.05
CA GLU A 134 -24.06 16.14 18.32
C GLU A 134 -24.48 15.24 17.15
N ASP A 135 -23.75 14.16 16.83
CA ASP A 135 -24.01 13.40 15.60
C ASP A 135 -23.97 11.86 15.74
N THR A 136 -24.23 11.33 16.95
CA THR A 136 -24.28 9.87 17.17
C THR A 136 -25.53 9.22 16.55
N GLY A 137 -26.58 9.99 16.26
CA GLY A 137 -27.80 9.52 15.59
C GLY A 137 -27.63 9.32 14.08
N ASP A 138 -27.12 10.31 13.35
CA ASP A 138 -26.97 10.24 11.87
C ASP A 138 -25.99 9.14 11.45
N PHE A 139 -24.91 8.94 12.21
CA PHE A 139 -23.95 7.88 11.94
C PHE A 139 -24.52 6.48 12.18
N HIS A 140 -25.31 6.30 13.24
CA HIS A 140 -25.95 5.02 13.56
C HIS A 140 -27.00 4.65 12.51
N ASP A 141 -27.82 5.61 12.09
CA ASP A 141 -28.81 5.43 11.03
C ASP A 141 -28.14 5.13 9.67
N PHE A 142 -27.00 5.76 9.40
CA PHE A 142 -26.18 5.48 8.23
C PHE A 142 -25.61 4.04 8.22
N LEU A 143 -25.05 3.58 9.33
CA LEU A 143 -24.54 2.20 9.43
C LEU A 143 -25.67 1.19 9.29
N LYS A 144 -26.83 1.48 9.87
CA LYS A 144 -28.02 0.65 9.74
C LYS A 144 -28.50 0.55 8.28
N ASP A 145 -28.54 1.67 7.55
CA ASP A 145 -28.88 1.69 6.11
C ASP A 145 -27.84 0.96 5.26
N GLY A 146 -26.55 1.15 5.58
CA GLY A 146 -25.42 0.54 4.87
C GLY A 146 -25.31 -0.97 5.07
N SER A 147 -25.74 -1.49 6.23
CA SER A 147 -25.78 -2.91 6.56
C SER A 147 -26.99 -3.64 5.97
N GLU A 148 -27.95 -2.93 5.36
CA GLU A 148 -29.01 -3.59 4.60
C GLU A 148 -28.43 -4.35 3.40
N THR A 149 -29.09 -5.44 3.02
CA THR A 149 -28.76 -6.19 1.81
C THR A 149 -28.90 -5.30 0.58
N LEU A 150 -28.00 -5.47 -0.39
CA LEU A 150 -28.03 -4.71 -1.64
C LEU A 150 -29.32 -4.94 -2.44
N HIS A 151 -29.85 -6.16 -2.36
CA HIS A 151 -31.19 -6.55 -2.79
C HIS A 151 -31.60 -7.83 -2.05
N GLU A 152 -32.85 -8.26 -2.22
CA GLU A 152 -33.34 -9.53 -1.66
C GLU A 152 -32.51 -10.71 -2.20
N GLY A 153 -32.00 -11.56 -1.30
CA GLY A 153 -31.11 -12.68 -1.64
C GLY A 153 -29.68 -12.30 -2.01
N SER A 154 -29.28 -11.04 -1.88
CA SER A 154 -27.90 -10.62 -2.18
C SER A 154 -26.90 -11.17 -1.16
N LYS A 155 -25.72 -11.56 -1.66
CA LYS A 155 -24.57 -11.93 -0.82
C LYS A 155 -23.93 -10.70 -0.14
N TYR A 156 -24.16 -9.50 -0.65
CA TYR A 156 -23.50 -8.28 -0.21
C TYR A 156 -24.49 -7.31 0.44
N THR A 157 -24.03 -6.62 1.49
CA THR A 157 -24.69 -5.40 1.98
C THR A 157 -24.41 -4.23 1.03
N LYS A 158 -25.19 -3.15 1.13
CA LYS A 158 -24.94 -1.93 0.34
C LYS A 158 -23.51 -1.43 0.57
N LEU A 159 -23.10 -1.33 1.84
CA LEU A 159 -21.80 -0.79 2.21
C LEU A 159 -20.65 -1.70 1.73
N GLU A 160 -20.78 -3.02 1.88
CA GLU A 160 -19.76 -3.97 1.44
C GLU A 160 -19.57 -3.89 -0.09
N PHE A 161 -20.67 -3.79 -0.83
CA PHE A 161 -20.64 -3.62 -2.28
C PHE A 161 -19.92 -2.32 -2.69
N LEU A 162 -20.23 -1.20 -2.02
CA LEU A 162 -19.59 0.09 -2.30
C LEU A 162 -18.09 0.08 -2.02
N ILE A 163 -17.66 -0.53 -0.91
CA ILE A 163 -16.23 -0.63 -0.57
C ILE A 163 -15.49 -1.48 -1.61
N LYS A 164 -16.04 -2.63 -2.02
CA LYS A 164 -15.44 -3.46 -3.07
C LYS A 164 -15.39 -2.73 -4.42
N LEU A 165 -16.43 -1.99 -4.76
CA LEU A 165 -16.48 -1.18 -5.98
C LEU A 165 -15.41 -0.08 -5.97
N TYR A 166 -15.22 0.59 -4.83
CA TYR A 166 -14.17 1.59 -4.65
C TYR A 166 -12.77 0.96 -4.72
N HIS A 167 -12.59 -0.24 -4.16
CA HIS A 167 -11.34 -0.99 -4.25
C HIS A 167 -10.99 -1.31 -5.71
N ILE A 168 -11.95 -1.82 -6.50
CA ILE A 168 -11.76 -2.09 -7.94
C ILE A 168 -11.37 -0.82 -8.68
N LYS A 169 -12.05 0.30 -8.42
CA LYS A 169 -11.70 1.59 -9.03
C LYS A 169 -10.25 1.95 -8.80
N VAL A 170 -9.80 1.90 -7.54
CA VAL A 170 -8.43 2.28 -7.16
C VAL A 170 -7.43 1.31 -7.76
N TYR A 171 -7.69 0.01 -7.63
CA TYR A 171 -6.82 -1.05 -8.13
C TYR A 171 -6.62 -0.98 -9.65
N CYS A 172 -7.69 -0.74 -10.39
CA CYS A 172 -7.69 -0.67 -11.85
C CYS A 172 -7.44 0.75 -12.40
N GLY A 173 -7.25 1.76 -11.54
CA GLY A 173 -7.03 3.15 -11.95
C GLY A 173 -8.21 3.77 -12.72
N LEU A 174 -9.44 3.36 -12.44
CA LEU A 174 -10.63 3.83 -13.15
C LEU A 174 -10.95 5.30 -12.80
N SER A 175 -11.26 6.09 -13.83
CA SER A 175 -11.73 7.47 -13.64
C SER A 175 -13.11 7.50 -13.00
N ASP A 176 -13.45 8.59 -12.30
CA ASP A 176 -14.78 8.77 -11.69
C ASP A 176 -15.88 8.70 -12.77
N LYS A 177 -15.60 9.21 -13.97
CA LYS A 177 -16.50 9.11 -15.14
C LYS A 177 -16.74 7.66 -15.55
N ALA A 178 -15.68 6.85 -15.67
CA ALA A 178 -15.78 5.44 -16.03
C ALA A 178 -16.57 4.66 -14.97
N MET A 179 -16.36 4.95 -13.68
CA MET A 179 -17.10 4.33 -12.60
C MET A 179 -18.58 4.70 -12.58
N THR A 180 -18.91 5.97 -12.86
CA THR A 180 -20.31 6.37 -13.01
C THR A 180 -20.98 5.61 -14.17
N MET A 181 -20.31 5.49 -15.32
CA MET A 181 -20.85 4.71 -16.45
C MET A 181 -21.06 3.21 -16.11
N ILE A 182 -20.17 2.62 -15.31
CA ILE A 182 -20.34 1.24 -14.82
C ILE A 182 -21.54 1.14 -13.88
N LEU A 183 -21.70 2.09 -12.95
CA LEU A 183 -22.83 2.12 -12.03
C LEU A 183 -24.16 2.31 -12.77
N ASP A 184 -24.19 3.15 -13.81
CA ASP A 184 -25.36 3.35 -14.65
C ASP A 184 -25.77 2.03 -15.32
N LEU A 185 -24.82 1.33 -15.95
CA LEU A 185 -25.08 0.03 -16.56
C LEU A 185 -25.59 -1.01 -15.55
N LEU A 186 -25.00 -1.06 -14.34
CA LEU A 186 -25.42 -1.99 -13.31
C LEU A 186 -26.83 -1.69 -12.80
N ARG A 187 -27.19 -0.41 -12.67
CA ARG A 187 -28.53 0.00 -12.26
C ARG A 187 -29.56 -0.34 -13.34
N ASP A 188 -29.22 -0.12 -14.61
CA ASP A 188 -30.08 -0.46 -15.74
C ASP A 188 -30.26 -1.99 -15.88
N ALA A 189 -29.23 -2.78 -15.58
CA ALA A 189 -29.29 -4.25 -15.62
C ALA A 189 -29.98 -4.86 -14.38
N PHE A 190 -29.93 -4.18 -13.23
CA PHE A 190 -30.42 -4.69 -11.95
C PHE A 190 -31.28 -3.64 -11.23
N GLU A 191 -32.47 -3.35 -11.79
CA GLU A 191 -33.39 -2.31 -11.29
C GLU A 191 -33.83 -2.50 -9.83
N TYR A 192 -33.77 -3.74 -9.34
CA TYR A 192 -34.13 -4.11 -7.96
C TYR A 192 -32.99 -3.90 -6.95
N ALA A 193 -31.77 -3.61 -7.41
CA ALA A 193 -30.60 -3.42 -6.56
C ALA A 193 -30.52 -1.97 -6.05
N LYS A 194 -30.31 -1.82 -4.74
CA LYS A 194 -30.16 -0.53 -4.05
C LYS A 194 -28.78 0.07 -4.31
N LEU A 195 -28.49 0.39 -5.56
CA LEU A 195 -27.23 0.98 -6.03
C LEU A 195 -27.24 2.51 -5.93
N PRO A 196 -26.08 3.15 -5.67
CA PRO A 196 -25.99 4.60 -5.68
C PRO A 196 -26.23 5.16 -7.08
N PRO A 197 -26.82 6.37 -7.21
CA PRO A 197 -27.14 6.97 -8.50
C PRO A 197 -25.89 7.44 -9.26
N SER A 198 -24.76 7.61 -8.57
CA SER A 198 -23.49 7.96 -9.19
C SER A 198 -22.31 7.54 -8.32
N PHE A 199 -21.10 7.54 -8.90
CA PHE A 199 -19.88 7.31 -8.12
C PHE A 199 -19.60 8.43 -7.11
N TYR A 200 -20.08 9.65 -7.38
CA TYR A 200 -19.98 10.77 -6.44
C TYR A 200 -20.79 10.50 -5.17
N GLU A 201 -22.04 10.04 -5.31
CA GLU A 201 -22.88 9.67 -4.16
C GLU A 201 -22.30 8.44 -3.43
N ALA A 202 -21.78 7.45 -4.16
CA ALA A 202 -21.04 6.33 -3.56
C ALA A 202 -19.87 6.81 -2.67
N LYS A 203 -19.10 7.79 -3.16
CA LYS A 203 -17.97 8.37 -2.44
C LYS A 203 -18.42 9.17 -1.22
N LYS A 204 -19.56 9.88 -1.32
CA LYS A 204 -20.17 10.61 -0.22
C LYS A 204 -20.65 9.67 0.90
N THR A 205 -21.22 8.52 0.52
CA THR A 205 -21.55 7.44 1.47
C THR A 205 -20.29 6.93 2.15
N ILE A 206 -19.22 6.64 1.42
CA ILE A 206 -17.95 6.18 2.01
C ILE A 206 -17.30 7.26 2.91
N SER A 207 -17.40 8.55 2.58
CA SER A 207 -16.85 9.61 3.44
C SER A 207 -17.59 9.76 4.77
N LYS A 208 -18.88 9.38 4.83
CA LYS A 208 -19.64 9.33 6.09
C LYS A 208 -19.09 8.29 7.07
N LEU A 209 -18.31 7.30 6.60
CA LEU A 209 -17.59 6.36 7.46
C LEU A 209 -16.41 7.00 8.23
N GLY A 210 -16.29 8.32 8.31
CA GLY A 210 -15.19 8.94 9.05
C GLY A 210 -13.79 8.64 8.49
N LEU A 211 -13.68 8.06 7.28
CA LEU A 211 -12.45 7.95 6.50
C LEU A 211 -12.06 9.30 5.88
N ASP A 212 -12.42 10.38 6.56
CA ASP A 212 -12.15 11.73 6.13
C ASP A 212 -10.66 12.03 6.34
N TYR A 213 -10.07 12.60 5.32
CA TYR A 213 -8.69 13.05 5.35
C TYR A 213 -8.68 14.57 5.31
N ILE A 214 -7.97 15.18 6.26
CA ILE A 214 -7.79 16.62 6.28
C ILE A 214 -6.83 16.97 5.13
N LYS A 215 -7.36 17.60 4.09
CA LYS A 215 -6.52 18.15 3.01
C LYS A 215 -5.79 19.37 3.51
N ILE A 216 -4.51 19.20 3.80
CA ILE A 216 -3.60 20.29 4.14
C ILE A 216 -3.13 20.93 2.84
N PRO A 217 -3.39 22.22 2.60
CA PRO A 217 -2.82 22.89 1.44
C PRO A 217 -1.30 22.90 1.56
N ALA A 218 -0.60 22.66 0.45
CA ALA A 218 0.84 22.83 0.32
C ALA A 218 1.12 24.07 -0.52
N CYS A 219 2.21 24.78 -0.22
CA CYS A 219 2.70 25.84 -1.09
C CYS A 219 2.92 25.29 -2.51
N PRO A 220 2.52 26.00 -3.59
CA PRO A 220 2.74 25.54 -4.97
C PRO A 220 4.21 25.26 -5.33
N ASN A 221 5.16 25.78 -4.55
CA ASN A 221 6.60 25.55 -4.68
C ASN A 221 7.15 24.54 -3.66
N ASN A 222 6.29 23.83 -2.94
CA ASN A 222 6.61 22.83 -1.91
C ASN A 222 7.45 23.35 -0.73
N CYS A 223 7.45 24.65 -0.46
CA CYS A 223 8.26 25.24 0.61
C CYS A 223 7.67 25.05 2.03
N MET A 224 6.36 24.82 2.15
CA MET A 224 5.68 24.62 3.44
C MET A 224 4.29 24.01 3.25
N LEU A 225 3.76 23.42 4.32
CA LEU A 225 2.35 23.09 4.48
C LEU A 225 1.64 24.22 5.23
N TYR A 226 0.42 24.55 4.81
CA TYR A 226 -0.46 25.49 5.53
C TYR A 226 -1.14 24.74 6.68
N TRP A 227 -0.37 24.45 7.73
CA TRP A 227 -0.77 23.60 8.85
C TRP A 227 -0.56 24.30 10.20
N LYS A 228 -1.38 23.97 11.20
CA LYS A 228 -1.38 24.58 12.54
C LYS A 228 -1.33 26.12 12.49
N GLY A 229 -0.29 26.75 13.05
CA GLY A 229 -0.14 28.20 13.12
C GLY A 229 -0.12 28.90 11.76
N ASP A 230 0.25 28.17 10.69
CA ASP A 230 0.34 28.71 9.34
C ASP A 230 -0.92 28.43 8.50
N SER A 231 -1.95 27.78 9.07
CA SER A 231 -3.16 27.35 8.35
C SER A 231 -3.95 28.49 7.70
N LYS A 232 -3.95 29.67 8.35
CA LYS A 232 -4.63 30.89 7.89
C LYS A 232 -3.82 31.74 6.93
N MET A 233 -2.58 31.36 6.61
CA MET A 233 -1.74 32.14 5.71
C MET A 233 -2.22 31.98 4.27
N GLU A 234 -2.26 33.10 3.53
CA GLU A 234 -2.67 33.13 2.13
C GLU A 234 -1.47 33.18 1.17
N ALA A 235 -0.26 33.34 1.71
CA ALA A 235 1.00 33.32 0.99
C ALA A 235 2.05 32.50 1.76
N CYS A 236 2.98 31.88 1.04
CA CYS A 236 4.04 31.10 1.64
C CYS A 236 5.05 32.01 2.37
N LYS A 237 5.35 31.70 3.64
CA LYS A 237 6.33 32.44 4.45
C LYS A 237 7.76 32.41 3.91
N HIS A 238 8.08 31.42 3.08
CA HIS A 238 9.43 31.25 2.51
C HIS A 238 9.58 31.90 1.13
N CYS A 239 8.61 31.71 0.23
CA CYS A 239 8.74 32.13 -1.17
C CYS A 239 7.69 33.17 -1.63
N GLY A 240 6.86 33.67 -0.72
CA GLY A 240 5.82 34.69 -0.99
C GLY A 240 4.71 34.25 -1.96
N THR A 241 4.74 33.01 -2.45
CA THR A 241 3.78 32.52 -3.44
C THR A 241 2.41 32.31 -2.81
N SER A 242 1.36 32.78 -3.49
CA SER A 242 -0.03 32.62 -3.02
C SER A 242 -0.41 31.14 -2.88
N LYS A 243 -1.16 30.85 -1.81
CA LYS A 243 -1.78 29.55 -1.51
C LYS A 243 -2.70 29.08 -2.63
N TRP A 244 -3.39 30.01 -3.28
CA TRP A 244 -4.36 29.75 -4.34
C TRP A 244 -3.85 30.28 -5.67
N ASN A 245 -2.87 29.61 -6.28
CA ASN A 245 -2.48 29.96 -7.65
C ASN A 245 -3.34 29.15 -8.66
N PRO A 246 -4.31 29.76 -9.36
CA PRO A 246 -5.21 29.07 -10.29
C PRO A 246 -4.48 28.52 -11.52
N ASN A 247 -3.24 28.96 -11.76
CA ASN A 247 -2.36 28.31 -12.71
C ASN A 247 -1.77 27.07 -12.04
N LYS A 248 -2.43 25.91 -12.22
CA LYS A 248 -1.82 24.58 -12.05
C LYS A 248 -0.58 24.48 -12.95
N LYS A 249 0.51 25.12 -12.57
CA LYS A 249 1.83 24.75 -13.08
C LYS A 249 2.04 23.34 -12.57
N LYS A 250 2.23 22.41 -13.52
CA LYS A 250 2.69 21.02 -13.33
C LYS A 250 3.56 20.97 -12.08
N SER A 251 3.33 19.99 -11.21
CA SER A 251 4.11 19.84 -9.96
C SER A 251 5.56 20.17 -10.27
N LYS A 252 6.05 21.28 -9.69
CA LYS A 252 7.44 21.68 -9.86
C LYS A 252 8.31 20.46 -9.56
N LEU A 253 9.28 20.18 -10.42
CA LEU A 253 10.21 19.09 -10.18
C LEU A 253 10.82 19.34 -8.79
N GLN A 254 11.17 18.31 -8.02
CA GLN A 254 11.84 18.53 -6.73
C GLN A 254 13.12 19.38 -6.88
N ARG A 255 13.74 19.33 -8.07
CA ARG A 255 14.84 20.21 -8.52
C ARG A 255 14.51 21.71 -8.56
N ASP A 256 13.25 22.08 -8.72
CA ASP A 256 12.79 23.48 -8.79
C ASP A 256 12.43 24.05 -7.41
N GLY A 257 12.52 23.23 -6.35
CA GLY A 257 12.23 23.60 -4.97
C GLY A 257 13.31 24.51 -4.38
N GLU A 258 12.91 25.38 -3.44
CA GLU A 258 13.84 26.35 -2.83
C GLU A 258 14.98 25.66 -2.08
N ALA A 259 14.69 24.59 -1.33
CA ALA A 259 15.72 23.80 -0.63
C ALA A 259 16.80 23.25 -1.57
N TRP A 260 16.42 22.84 -2.79
CA TRP A 260 17.36 22.37 -3.80
C TRP A 260 18.26 23.52 -4.27
N LYS A 261 17.68 24.69 -4.55
CA LYS A 261 18.43 25.88 -4.97
C LYS A 261 19.38 26.37 -3.89
N THR A 262 18.92 26.44 -2.65
CA THR A 262 19.75 26.84 -1.50
C THR A 262 20.91 25.86 -1.32
N PHE A 263 20.65 24.56 -1.45
CA PHE A 263 21.70 23.54 -1.39
C PHE A 263 22.73 23.72 -2.51
N ASP A 264 22.28 23.92 -3.75
CA ASP A 264 23.16 24.10 -4.91
C ASP A 264 23.98 25.40 -4.82
N GLN A 265 23.41 26.46 -4.25
CA GLN A 265 24.12 27.71 -3.97
C GLN A 265 25.19 27.54 -2.89
N THR A 266 24.86 26.81 -1.82
CA THR A 266 25.78 26.56 -0.70
C THR A 266 26.93 25.63 -1.11
N HIS A 267 26.62 24.63 -1.94
CA HIS A 267 27.55 23.60 -2.37
C HIS A 267 27.75 23.65 -3.89
N SER A 268 28.19 24.80 -4.39
CA SER A 268 28.36 25.04 -5.83
C SER A 268 29.32 24.04 -6.51
N GLY A 269 30.36 23.59 -5.79
CA GLY A 269 31.28 22.55 -6.27
C GLY A 269 30.63 21.18 -6.42
N PHE A 270 29.62 20.85 -5.62
CA PHE A 270 28.81 19.64 -5.79
C PHE A 270 27.82 19.82 -6.94
N ALA A 271 27.17 20.99 -7.02
CA ALA A 271 26.14 21.26 -7.99
C ALA A 271 26.65 21.45 -9.43
N SER A 272 27.94 21.78 -9.59
CA SER A 272 28.57 21.97 -10.90
C SER A 272 28.60 20.70 -11.75
N ASP A 273 28.71 19.52 -11.13
CA ASP A 273 28.58 18.23 -11.82
C ASP A 273 27.15 17.67 -11.64
N PRO A 274 26.32 17.65 -12.70
CA PRO A 274 24.95 17.16 -12.61
C PRO A 274 24.84 15.65 -12.34
N ARG A 275 25.95 14.91 -12.45
CA ARG A 275 26.03 13.47 -12.17
C ARG A 275 26.14 13.16 -10.68
N ASN A 276 26.44 14.17 -9.84
CA ASN A 276 26.39 14.02 -8.39
C ASN A 276 24.97 13.78 -7.88
N VAL A 277 24.82 12.80 -6.98
CA VAL A 277 23.53 12.21 -6.62
C VAL A 277 22.93 12.86 -5.37
N ARG A 278 21.66 13.27 -5.46
CA ARG A 278 20.87 13.77 -4.34
C ARG A 278 19.89 12.70 -3.90
N LEU A 279 19.99 12.28 -2.65
CA LEU A 279 19.27 11.16 -2.07
C LEU A 279 18.20 11.65 -1.09
N GLY A 280 17.08 10.94 -1.04
CA GLY A 280 16.20 10.89 0.12
C GLY A 280 16.41 9.63 0.90
N LEU A 281 16.18 9.71 2.21
CA LEU A 281 16.09 8.53 3.06
C LEU A 281 14.66 8.37 3.52
N ALA A 282 14.12 7.17 3.44
CA ALA A 282 12.82 6.84 3.99
C ALA A 282 12.92 5.61 4.88
N SER A 283 12.27 5.65 6.04
CA SER A 283 12.21 4.50 6.96
C SER A 283 10.88 4.51 7.68
N ASP A 284 10.27 3.34 7.79
CA ASP A 284 9.04 3.12 8.55
C ASP A 284 9.01 1.71 9.12
N GLY A 285 8.36 1.53 10.27
CA GLY A 285 8.24 0.25 10.95
C GLY A 285 7.00 -0.49 10.52
N PHE A 286 7.14 -1.75 10.12
CA PHE A 286 5.99 -2.63 9.93
C PHE A 286 6.16 -3.94 10.70
N ASN A 287 5.03 -4.55 11.06
CA ASN A 287 5.01 -5.84 11.71
C ASN A 287 4.64 -6.93 10.69
N PRO A 288 5.56 -7.83 10.33
CA PRO A 288 5.29 -8.87 9.33
C PRO A 288 4.27 -9.92 9.81
N PHE A 289 4.00 -10.01 11.12
CA PHE A 289 3.09 -10.98 11.72
C PHE A 289 1.71 -10.38 12.08
N GLY A 290 1.50 -9.08 11.83
CA GLY A 290 0.23 -8.40 12.09
C GLY A 290 -0.22 -8.51 13.56
N THR A 291 -1.49 -8.87 13.79
CA THR A 291 -2.08 -9.04 15.13
C THR A 291 -1.61 -10.30 15.87
N MET A 292 -0.93 -11.23 15.20
CA MET A 292 -0.51 -12.51 15.80
C MET A 292 0.69 -12.36 16.76
N SER A 293 1.42 -11.27 16.67
CA SER A 293 2.55 -10.95 17.57
C SER A 293 2.85 -9.47 17.48
N THR A 294 2.59 -8.68 18.54
CA THR A 294 2.99 -7.26 18.62
C THR A 294 4.46 -7.08 18.99
N THR A 295 5.19 -8.18 19.17
CA THR A 295 6.56 -8.22 19.68
C THR A 295 7.57 -8.43 18.57
N TYR A 296 7.27 -8.03 17.33
CA TYR A 296 8.24 -8.05 16.25
C TYR A 296 7.99 -6.91 15.27
N SER A 297 9.05 -6.21 14.90
CA SER A 297 9.02 -5.08 13.99
C SER A 297 10.19 -5.18 13.02
N ILE A 298 9.93 -4.84 11.76
CA ILE A 298 10.92 -4.74 10.70
C ILE A 298 10.92 -3.30 10.19
N TRP A 299 12.11 -2.69 10.18
CA TRP A 299 12.32 -1.34 9.70
C TRP A 299 13.23 -1.37 8.46
N PRO A 300 12.66 -1.36 7.24
CA PRO A 300 13.43 -1.15 6.02
C PRO A 300 13.84 0.32 5.91
N VAL A 301 15.11 0.55 5.53
CA VAL A 301 15.65 1.87 5.22
C VAL A 301 15.92 1.96 3.73
N PHE A 302 15.20 2.85 3.06
CA PHE A 302 15.30 3.09 1.63
C PHE A 302 16.05 4.39 1.34
N LEU A 303 16.90 4.35 0.31
CA LEU A 303 17.45 5.53 -0.34
C LEU A 303 16.76 5.75 -1.69
N ILE A 304 16.42 7.00 -2.00
CA ILE A 304 15.69 7.37 -3.22
C ILE A 304 16.51 8.41 -3.99
N PRO A 305 16.95 8.13 -5.23
CA PRO A 305 17.69 9.10 -6.03
C PRO A 305 16.74 10.13 -6.67
N TYR A 306 16.88 11.39 -6.30
CA TYR A 306 16.03 12.49 -6.79
C TYR A 306 16.58 13.23 -8.01
N ASN A 307 17.67 12.73 -8.58
CA ASN A 307 18.21 13.24 -9.84
C ASN A 307 17.27 12.96 -11.03
N ILE A 308 16.33 12.04 -10.89
CA ILE A 308 15.38 11.68 -11.95
C ILE A 308 14.00 12.27 -11.68
N PRO A 309 13.15 12.45 -12.70
CA PRO A 309 11.85 13.09 -12.52
C PRO A 309 10.93 12.36 -11.52
N PRO A 310 9.96 13.05 -10.89
CA PRO A 310 9.10 12.50 -9.83
C PRO A 310 8.43 11.17 -10.17
N TRP A 311 7.93 11.01 -11.39
CA TRP A 311 7.26 9.78 -11.82
C TRP A 311 8.21 8.57 -11.99
N MET A 312 9.52 8.81 -11.99
CA MET A 312 10.55 7.78 -12.12
C MET A 312 11.20 7.49 -10.76
N CYS A 313 11.53 8.52 -9.97
CA CYS A 313 12.11 8.31 -8.63
C CYS A 313 11.14 7.64 -7.67
N MET A 314 9.83 7.86 -7.82
CA MET A 314 8.79 7.25 -6.98
C MET A 314 8.42 5.81 -7.38
N LYS A 315 9.07 5.23 -8.40
CA LYS A 315 8.88 3.80 -8.72
C LYS A 315 9.65 2.96 -7.72
N HIS A 316 9.04 1.87 -7.25
CA HIS A 316 9.69 0.92 -6.33
C HIS A 316 10.99 0.33 -6.89
N THR A 317 11.16 0.27 -8.22
CA THR A 317 12.40 -0.17 -8.87
C THR A 317 13.56 0.82 -8.74
N SER A 318 13.27 2.08 -8.39
CA SER A 318 14.25 3.14 -8.20
C SER A 318 14.69 3.26 -6.74
N PHE A 319 14.03 2.55 -5.82
CA PHE A 319 14.37 2.55 -4.40
C PHE A 319 15.54 1.62 -4.14
N ILE A 320 16.55 2.14 -3.45
CA ILE A 320 17.70 1.37 -3.00
C ILE A 320 17.41 0.95 -1.57
N LEU A 321 17.18 -0.35 -1.35
CA LEU A 321 17.09 -0.89 0.00
C LEU A 321 18.51 -0.93 0.60
N SER A 322 18.79 0.01 1.50
CA SER A 322 20.11 0.12 2.13
C SER A 322 20.28 -0.88 3.27
N MET A 323 19.25 -1.02 4.12
CA MET A 323 19.28 -1.95 5.24
C MET A 323 17.89 -2.38 5.67
N ILE A 324 17.84 -3.49 6.41
CA ILE A 324 16.66 -3.98 7.12
C ILE A 324 17.05 -4.14 8.59
N ILE A 325 16.29 -3.53 9.49
CA ILE A 325 16.49 -3.65 10.94
C ILE A 325 15.35 -4.51 11.51
N PRO A 326 15.56 -5.82 11.69
CA PRO A 326 14.61 -6.68 12.37
C PRO A 326 14.81 -6.62 13.90
N GLY A 327 13.72 -6.61 14.66
CA GLY A 327 13.81 -6.63 16.11
C GLY A 327 12.52 -7.03 16.80
N LYS A 328 12.63 -7.59 18.01
CA LYS A 328 11.45 -7.86 18.85
C LYS A 328 10.73 -6.57 19.30
N HIS A 329 11.47 -5.47 19.32
CA HIS A 329 10.97 -4.16 19.65
C HIS A 329 11.33 -3.21 18.52
N MET A 330 10.46 -2.21 18.30
CA MET A 330 10.77 -1.10 17.42
C MET A 330 12.03 -0.38 17.92
N PRO A 331 12.94 0.02 17.02
CA PRO A 331 14.21 0.64 17.39
C PRO A 331 14.01 1.96 18.15
N GLY A 332 12.90 2.66 17.91
CA GLY A 332 12.54 3.90 18.61
C GLY A 332 13.69 4.90 18.58
N ASN A 333 14.06 5.42 19.76
CA ASN A 333 15.16 6.37 19.90
C ASN A 333 16.54 5.81 19.55
N ASN A 334 16.71 4.48 19.46
CA ASN A 334 18.00 3.84 19.16
C ASN A 334 18.21 3.59 17.65
N ILE A 335 17.36 4.14 16.79
CA ILE A 335 17.50 3.95 15.33
C ILE A 335 18.82 4.50 14.80
N ASP A 336 19.35 5.54 15.44
CA ASP A 336 20.64 6.16 15.13
C ASP A 336 21.81 5.17 15.21
N VAL A 337 21.78 4.25 16.18
CA VAL A 337 22.78 3.18 16.34
C VAL A 337 22.81 2.28 15.11
N TYR A 338 21.64 1.90 14.60
CA TYR A 338 21.52 1.05 13.41
C TYR A 338 21.89 1.80 12.13
N LEU A 339 21.67 3.11 12.07
CA LEU A 339 22.01 3.94 10.91
C LEU A 339 23.50 4.30 10.82
N GLN A 340 24.32 4.03 11.86
CA GLN A 340 25.75 4.38 11.86
C GLN A 340 26.53 3.92 10.61
N PRO A 341 26.35 2.67 10.10
CA PRO A 341 27.04 2.24 8.89
C PRO A 341 26.64 3.07 7.66
N LEU A 342 25.34 3.34 7.52
CA LEU A 342 24.82 4.16 6.42
C LEU A 342 25.30 5.62 6.51
N VAL A 343 25.32 6.19 7.71
CA VAL A 343 25.85 7.54 7.94
C VAL A 343 27.34 7.61 7.58
N LYS A 344 28.10 6.56 7.88
CA LYS A 344 29.51 6.47 7.50
C LYS A 344 29.68 6.46 5.97
N GLU A 345 28.96 5.59 5.27
CA GLU A 345 29.01 5.51 3.80
C GLU A 345 28.56 6.82 3.13
N LEU A 346 27.51 7.47 3.66
CA LEU A 346 27.06 8.78 3.16
C LEU A 346 28.11 9.87 3.36
N ARG A 347 28.86 9.83 4.47
CA ARG A 347 29.98 10.75 4.70
C ARG A 347 31.15 10.50 3.76
N GLU A 348 31.48 9.24 3.47
CA GLU A 348 32.51 8.87 2.49
C GLU A 348 32.10 9.33 1.08
N LEU A 349 30.85 9.08 0.67
CA LEU A 349 30.30 9.57 -0.60
C LEU A 349 30.29 11.10 -0.70
N TRP A 350 30.13 11.81 0.41
CA TRP A 350 30.17 13.27 0.43
C TRP A 350 31.61 13.81 0.37
N ASN A 351 32.50 13.32 1.23
CA ASN A 351 33.86 13.86 1.40
C ASN A 351 34.83 13.38 0.30
N ASP A 352 34.84 12.08 0.05
CA ASP A 352 35.85 11.44 -0.80
C ASP A 352 35.30 11.15 -2.21
N GLY A 353 33.98 10.89 -2.27
CA GLY A 353 33.29 10.44 -3.48
C GLY A 353 33.75 9.06 -3.93
N VAL A 354 33.10 8.52 -4.95
CA VAL A 354 33.42 7.21 -5.53
C VAL A 354 33.71 7.33 -7.03
N GLU A 355 34.75 6.66 -7.49
CA GLU A 355 35.05 6.60 -8.93
C GLU A 355 33.92 5.89 -9.67
N THR A 356 33.32 6.59 -10.62
CA THR A 356 32.13 6.14 -11.36
C THR A 356 32.36 6.36 -12.84
N PHE A 357 31.89 5.43 -13.67
CA PHE A 357 32.03 5.50 -15.12
C PHE A 357 30.73 6.00 -15.77
N ASP A 358 30.83 7.08 -16.55
CA ASP A 358 29.73 7.59 -17.36
C ASP A 358 29.78 6.95 -18.75
N SER A 359 28.90 5.98 -19.00
CA SER A 359 28.82 5.29 -20.29
C SER A 359 28.41 6.19 -21.47
N SER A 360 27.74 7.32 -21.21
CA SER A 360 27.26 8.22 -22.27
C SER A 360 28.37 9.13 -22.78
N LEU A 361 29.25 9.57 -21.87
CA LEU A 361 30.41 10.42 -22.16
C LEU A 361 31.71 9.62 -22.31
N ASN A 362 31.67 8.32 -21.98
CA ASN A 362 32.80 7.40 -22.01
C ASN A 362 34.01 7.90 -21.18
N GLU A 363 33.73 8.44 -20.00
CA GLU A 363 34.73 8.97 -19.07
C GLU A 363 34.47 8.52 -17.62
N SER A 364 35.55 8.43 -16.84
CA SER A 364 35.45 8.25 -15.39
C SER A 364 35.36 9.61 -14.71
N PHE A 365 34.51 9.71 -13.70
CA PHE A 365 34.38 10.89 -12.87
C PHE A 365 34.29 10.48 -11.40
N ARG A 366 34.51 11.46 -10.50
CA ARG A 366 34.32 11.25 -9.06
C ARG A 366 32.89 11.63 -8.70
N MET A 367 32.05 10.62 -8.46
CA MET A 367 30.66 10.83 -8.07
C MET A 367 30.58 11.10 -6.57
N HIS A 368 29.94 12.20 -6.20
CA HIS A 368 29.55 12.49 -4.82
C HIS A 368 28.05 12.26 -4.62
N ALA A 369 27.65 11.97 -3.38
CA ALA A 369 26.24 11.89 -3.01
C ALA A 369 25.92 12.76 -1.79
N ALA A 370 24.72 13.35 -1.77
CA ALA A 370 24.23 14.18 -0.68
C ALA A 370 22.84 13.71 -0.25
N LEU A 371 22.63 13.55 1.05
CA LEU A 371 21.31 13.29 1.62
C LEU A 371 20.56 14.63 1.80
N MET A 372 19.45 14.79 1.08
CA MET A 372 18.69 16.05 1.05
C MET A 372 17.55 16.10 2.06
N TRP A 373 16.85 14.98 2.27
CA TRP A 373 15.75 14.90 3.23
C TRP A 373 15.50 13.48 3.72
N THR A 374 14.91 13.40 4.90
CA THR A 374 14.48 12.16 5.55
C THR A 374 12.95 12.16 5.65
N ILE A 375 12.32 11.05 5.27
CA ILE A 375 10.88 10.81 5.38
C ILE A 375 10.70 9.66 6.35
N SER A 376 10.29 9.99 7.57
CA SER A 376 10.20 9.03 8.65
C SER A 376 9.16 9.51 9.64
N ASP A 377 8.27 8.62 10.07
CA ASP A 377 7.27 8.91 11.07
C ASP A 377 7.90 8.76 12.47
N PHE A 378 8.83 9.69 12.78
CA PHE A 378 9.30 9.81 14.15
C PHE A 378 8.27 10.66 14.92
N PRO A 379 7.79 10.20 16.10
CA PRO A 379 7.08 11.11 16.99
C PRO A 379 8.02 12.30 17.23
N GLY A 380 7.53 13.50 16.89
CA GLY A 380 8.30 14.73 17.09
C GLY A 380 8.80 14.76 18.53
N LEU A 381 10.11 14.94 18.67
CA LEU A 381 10.78 15.18 19.96
C LEU A 381 10.06 16.24 20.79
#